data_AF-A0A9W4UWB2-F1
#
_entry.id   AF-A0A9W4UWB2-F1
#
_cell.length_a   1.000
_cell.length_b   1.000
_cell.length_c   1.000
_cell.angle_alpha   90.00
_cell.angle_beta   90.00
_cell.angle_gamma   90.00
#
_symmetry.space_group_name_H-M   'P 1'
#
loop_
_entity.id
_entity.type
_entity.pdbx_description
1 polymer ?
#
loop_
_entity_poly.entity_id
_entity_poly.type
_entity_poly.pdbx_seq_one_letter_code
_entity_poly.pdbx_strand_id
1 'polypeptide(L)'
;MVSFSYSPSFSHYRGKLWHVAQRSDMLNSAAFNAVHHSRSSSRLCSTFYRAQQYTYSAQTEKEKERYWNIIPAWKNVECEEFVSYRFQLRNTVNHAKLTKFLIDVLPDALASSDNPQLQHIRTKHDFIEDANSGLELAPMAVRLTPHILSRINWAAPLDDPIRRQFLPLKSSILEDHKSLTLDSLDEEADSPVPGLVHRYPGRALFLATSICPVYCRFCTRSYAVGAPTETVSKSPQKPSRKRWETVFQHIEKDHSLRDIIISDGDAYYLSAEDLREIGERLLGIPHILRFRFASKGLAVAPGRILDQTDPWASTLIDLSNQGRRIGKQVCLHTHINHPNEITWITRSAANHLFANGVIVRNQSVLLRGVNDDVETMGNLIRSLSEINIQPVSNSSLPCHVLPNFFTTPHLTKIQILANVVFSLS
;
A
#
# COMPACT_ATOMS: atom_id res chain seq x y z
N MET A 1 -0.09 -46.12 23.26
CA MET A 1 1.16 -46.52 23.95
C MET A 1 2.19 -46.88 22.90
N VAL A 2 3.10 -45.96 22.56
CA VAL A 2 4.54 -46.20 22.40
C VAL A 2 5.20 -44.85 22.65
N SER A 3 6.07 -44.82 23.65
CA SER A 3 6.86 -43.71 24.15
C SER A 3 8.30 -43.86 23.70
N PHE A 4 8.96 -42.78 23.27
CA PHE A 4 10.42 -42.61 23.31
C PHE A 4 10.68 -41.08 23.37
N SER A 5 10.91 -40.50 24.55
CA SER A 5 12.19 -40.36 25.28
C SER A 5 13.11 -39.29 24.69
N TYR A 6 13.07 -38.10 25.32
CA TYR A 6 14.06 -37.03 25.20
C TYR A 6 15.32 -37.39 26.00
N SER A 7 16.50 -37.05 25.47
CA SER A 7 17.69 -36.81 26.28
C SER A 7 18.55 -35.68 25.68
N PRO A 8 19.17 -34.80 26.50
CA PRO A 8 19.76 -33.53 26.07
C PRO A 8 21.31 -33.56 26.06
N SER A 9 21.92 -32.86 25.11
CA SER A 9 23.31 -32.36 25.17
C SER A 9 23.43 -31.30 24.05
N PHE A 10 24.04 -30.13 24.16
CA PHE A 10 25.23 -29.72 24.88
C PHE A 10 25.07 -28.27 25.36
N SER A 11 25.32 -28.08 26.65
CA SER A 11 25.79 -26.82 27.22
C SER A 11 27.19 -26.52 26.72
N HIS A 12 27.37 -25.53 25.85
CA HIS A 12 28.61 -24.77 25.67
C HIS A 12 28.23 -23.44 24.98
N TYR A 13 28.87 -22.33 25.36
CA TYR A 13 28.56 -20.94 25.00
C TYR A 13 27.53 -20.19 25.86
N ARG A 14 27.62 -20.34 27.18
CA ARG A 14 27.38 -19.22 28.11
C ARG A 14 28.73 -18.78 28.67
N GLY A 15 29.20 -17.61 28.27
CA GLY A 15 30.44 -17.02 28.80
C GLY A 15 31.39 -16.52 27.71
N LYS A 16 30.99 -15.46 26.99
CA LYS A 16 31.87 -14.54 26.23
C LYS A 16 31.03 -13.41 25.62
N LEU A 17 30.31 -12.64 26.44
CA LEU A 17 29.64 -11.39 26.03
C LEU A 17 29.56 -10.35 27.18
N TRP A 18 30.43 -10.46 28.18
CA TRP A 18 30.52 -9.56 29.34
C TRP A 18 31.90 -8.89 29.48
N HIS A 19 32.61 -8.68 28.36
CA HIS A 19 33.88 -7.93 28.34
C HIS A 19 34.05 -7.16 27.02
N VAL A 20 33.05 -6.37 26.61
CA VAL A 20 33.22 -5.31 25.57
C VAL A 20 32.47 -4.01 25.93
N ALA A 21 31.80 -3.94 27.09
CA ALA A 21 30.98 -2.78 27.50
C ALA A 21 31.65 -1.86 28.54
N GLN A 22 32.98 -1.70 28.51
CA GLN A 22 33.71 -0.78 29.40
C GLN A 22 34.83 0.03 28.71
N ARG A 23 34.73 0.26 27.39
CA ARG A 23 35.70 1.09 26.64
C ARG A 23 35.07 2.10 25.66
N SER A 24 33.85 2.57 25.94
CA SER A 24 33.22 3.68 25.16
C SER A 24 32.85 4.92 25.99
N ASP A 25 33.04 4.91 27.30
CA ASP A 25 32.67 6.02 28.20
C ASP A 25 33.78 7.06 28.45
N MET A 26 34.74 7.21 27.53
CA MET A 26 35.87 8.14 27.70
C MET A 26 36.14 9.09 26.53
N LEU A 27 35.18 9.30 25.61
CA LEU A 27 35.38 10.20 24.46
C LEU A 27 34.28 11.25 24.21
N ASN A 28 33.32 11.46 25.13
CA ASN A 28 32.24 12.44 24.91
C ASN A 28 32.14 13.59 25.94
N SER A 29 33.18 13.86 26.75
CA SER A 29 33.16 14.97 27.72
C SER A 29 33.92 16.25 27.28
N ALA A 30 34.26 16.39 26.00
CA ALA A 30 35.13 17.50 25.52
C ALA A 30 34.47 18.49 24.54
N ALA A 31 33.16 18.40 24.27
CA ALA A 31 32.48 19.33 23.34
C ALA A 31 31.23 20.01 23.94
N PHE A 32 31.15 20.07 25.27
CA PHE A 32 30.18 20.89 26.00
C PHE A 32 30.95 22.04 26.66
N ASN A 33 31.16 23.14 25.92
CA ASN A 33 31.36 24.51 26.44
C ASN A 33 31.91 25.42 25.34
N ALA A 34 31.03 25.97 24.51
CA ALA A 34 31.19 27.31 23.95
C ALA A 34 29.89 27.70 23.23
N VAL A 35 29.36 28.87 23.59
CA VAL A 35 28.54 29.81 22.81
C VAL A 35 27.42 30.35 23.71
N HIS A 36 27.75 31.42 24.43
CA HIS A 36 26.80 32.43 24.85
C HIS A 36 27.14 33.76 24.16
N HIS A 37 26.08 34.43 23.71
CA HIS A 37 25.96 35.85 23.32
C HIS A 37 26.36 36.27 21.89
N SER A 38 25.34 36.46 21.04
CA SER A 38 25.08 37.79 20.43
C SER A 38 23.64 37.88 19.90
N ARG A 39 22.95 38.96 20.24
CA ARG A 39 21.66 39.37 19.67
C ARG A 39 21.91 40.13 18.36
N SER A 40 21.38 39.63 17.24
CA SER A 40 20.77 40.42 16.14
C SER A 40 20.67 39.55 14.88
N SER A 41 19.47 39.35 14.33
CA SER A 41 19.26 39.32 12.87
C SER A 41 17.81 38.92 12.53
N SER A 42 16.93 39.92 12.48
CA SER A 42 15.64 39.85 11.77
C SER A 42 15.80 39.80 10.23
N ARG A 43 16.92 39.26 9.73
CA ARG A 43 17.23 39.09 8.29
C ARG A 43 17.53 37.64 7.88
N LEU A 44 17.48 36.67 8.81
CA LEU A 44 17.66 35.25 8.50
C LEU A 44 16.36 34.52 8.13
N CYS A 45 15.19 35.13 8.33
CA CYS A 45 13.90 34.46 8.12
C CYS A 45 13.51 34.33 6.64
N SER A 46 14.01 35.19 5.75
CA SER A 46 13.72 35.13 4.30
C SER A 46 14.71 34.25 3.52
N THR A 47 15.90 34.01 4.05
CA THR A 47 16.94 33.16 3.45
C THR A 47 16.70 31.68 3.72
N PHE A 48 16.02 31.32 4.83
CA PHE A 48 15.62 29.93 5.11
C PHE A 48 14.55 29.40 4.15
N TYR A 49 13.61 30.24 3.69
CA TYR A 49 12.60 29.83 2.72
C TYR A 49 13.16 29.65 1.30
N ARG A 50 14.25 30.35 0.95
CA ARG A 50 14.90 30.23 -0.36
C ARG A 50 15.97 29.12 -0.39
N ALA A 51 16.54 28.75 0.76
CA ALA A 51 17.51 27.67 0.88
C ALA A 51 16.90 26.26 0.81
N GLN A 52 15.60 26.10 1.13
CA GLN A 52 14.90 24.82 0.90
C GLN A 52 14.66 24.50 -0.58
N GLN A 53 14.79 25.48 -1.48
CA GLN A 53 14.72 25.25 -2.93
C GLN A 53 16.06 24.79 -3.53
N TYR A 54 17.15 24.78 -2.76
CA TYR A 54 18.52 24.64 -3.28
C TYR A 54 19.37 23.62 -2.50
N THR A 55 18.89 22.40 -2.30
CA THR A 55 19.75 21.20 -2.08
C THR A 55 19.00 19.88 -2.32
N TYR A 56 18.15 19.84 -3.35
CA TYR A 56 17.68 18.58 -3.97
C TYR A 56 17.78 18.67 -5.50
N SER A 57 18.80 19.40 -5.98
CA SER A 57 19.11 19.56 -7.41
C SER A 57 20.36 18.75 -7.82
N ALA A 58 20.76 17.76 -7.03
CA ALA A 58 21.98 16.98 -7.27
C ALA A 58 21.78 15.46 -7.21
N GLN A 59 20.53 14.99 -7.34
CA GLN A 59 20.24 13.68 -7.95
C GLN A 59 19.62 13.98 -9.31
N THR A 60 20.35 13.53 -10.34
CA THR A 60 20.44 14.11 -11.68
C THR A 60 19.13 14.17 -12.47
N GLU A 61 19.01 15.14 -13.37
CA GLU A 61 18.00 15.20 -14.47
C GLU A 61 17.85 13.89 -15.26
N LYS A 62 18.80 12.94 -15.15
CA LYS A 62 18.71 11.56 -15.65
C LYS A 62 17.63 10.69 -14.97
N GLU A 63 17.10 11.06 -13.80
CA GLU A 63 16.13 10.22 -13.05
C GLU A 63 14.66 10.50 -13.36
N LYS A 64 14.31 11.57 -14.09
CA LYS A 64 12.94 11.78 -14.56
C LYS A 64 12.65 10.97 -15.82
N GLU A 65 12.96 9.68 -15.78
CA GLU A 65 12.56 8.77 -16.84
C GLU A 65 11.02 8.86 -16.99
N ARG A 66 10.59 9.24 -18.18
CA ARG A 66 9.18 9.18 -18.57
C ARG A 66 8.84 7.73 -18.89
N TYR A 67 8.79 6.89 -17.86
CA TYR A 67 8.55 5.46 -18.00
C TYR A 67 7.18 5.15 -18.65
N TRP A 68 6.28 6.15 -18.70
CA TRP A 68 5.02 6.06 -19.45
C TRP A 68 5.17 6.20 -20.97
N ASN A 69 6.36 6.51 -21.48
CA ASN A 69 6.62 6.59 -22.92
C ASN A 69 6.41 5.26 -23.66
N ILE A 70 6.42 4.14 -22.93
CA ILE A 70 6.11 2.81 -23.46
C ILE A 70 4.65 2.69 -23.90
N ILE A 71 3.77 3.57 -23.42
CA ILE A 71 2.35 3.57 -23.75
C ILE A 71 2.12 4.55 -24.91
N PRO A 72 1.70 4.09 -26.11
CA PRO A 72 1.57 4.96 -27.28
C PRO A 72 0.68 6.18 -27.03
N ALA A 73 -0.42 6.01 -26.30
CA ALA A 73 -1.35 7.08 -25.96
C ALA A 73 -0.74 8.17 -25.05
N TRP A 74 0.35 7.87 -24.33
CA TRP A 74 0.96 8.80 -23.36
C TRP A 74 2.39 9.19 -23.72
N LYS A 75 2.92 8.75 -24.85
CA LYS A 75 4.32 8.96 -25.27
C LYS A 75 4.76 10.43 -25.28
N ASN A 76 3.85 11.34 -25.56
CA ASN A 76 4.12 12.78 -25.64
C ASN A 76 3.54 13.56 -24.45
N VAL A 77 3.10 12.88 -23.39
CA VAL A 77 2.57 13.54 -22.19
C VAL A 77 3.75 14.04 -21.36
N GLU A 78 3.71 15.33 -21.04
CA GLU A 78 4.72 15.98 -20.20
C GLU A 78 4.64 15.48 -18.75
N CYS A 79 5.76 15.61 -18.02
CA CYS A 79 5.89 15.08 -16.67
C CYS A 79 4.84 15.67 -15.71
N GLU A 80 4.67 16.98 -15.76
CA GLU A 80 3.74 17.74 -14.92
C GLU A 80 2.30 17.28 -15.16
N GLU A 81 1.93 17.06 -16.42
CA GLU A 81 0.61 16.56 -16.78
C GLU A 81 0.42 15.11 -16.29
N PHE A 82 1.36 14.21 -16.58
CA PHE A 82 1.25 12.80 -16.21
C PHE A 82 1.14 12.60 -14.69
N VAL A 83 1.95 13.33 -13.91
CA VAL A 83 1.97 13.24 -12.45
C VAL A 83 0.67 13.76 -11.82
N SER A 84 -0.04 14.69 -12.47
CA SER A 84 -1.25 15.30 -11.91
C SER A 84 -2.34 14.25 -11.58
N TYR A 85 -3.01 14.45 -10.45
CA TYR A 85 -4.08 13.52 -10.04
C TYR A 85 -5.24 13.51 -11.04
N ARG A 86 -5.54 14.68 -11.62
CA ARG A 86 -6.57 14.84 -12.65
C ARG A 86 -6.28 14.01 -13.90
N PHE A 87 -5.03 13.98 -14.37
CA PHE A 87 -4.65 13.14 -15.49
C PHE A 87 -4.84 11.66 -15.18
N GLN A 88 -4.39 11.22 -13.99
CA GLN A 88 -4.52 9.82 -13.56
C GLN A 88 -6.00 9.38 -13.51
N LEU A 89 -6.89 10.22 -12.98
CA LEU A 89 -8.33 9.94 -12.94
C LEU A 89 -8.97 9.92 -14.34
N ARG A 90 -8.72 10.93 -15.16
CA ARG A 90 -9.31 11.08 -16.51
C ARG A 90 -8.93 9.90 -17.42
N ASN A 91 -7.68 9.46 -17.32
CA ASN A 91 -7.11 8.39 -18.13
C ASN A 91 -7.13 7.02 -17.45
N THR A 92 -7.87 6.87 -16.34
CA THR A 92 -8.09 5.56 -15.74
C THR A 92 -8.77 4.62 -16.74
N VAL A 93 -8.21 3.42 -16.88
CA VAL A 93 -8.74 2.33 -17.69
C VAL A 93 -9.62 1.46 -16.81
N ASN A 94 -10.89 1.36 -17.19
CA ASN A 94 -11.88 0.46 -16.60
C ASN A 94 -12.30 -0.58 -17.65
N HIS A 95 -13.26 -1.44 -17.31
CA HIS A 95 -13.74 -2.50 -18.20
C HIS A 95 -14.05 -2.00 -19.63
N ALA A 96 -14.78 -0.88 -19.75
CA ALA A 96 -15.18 -0.32 -21.04
C ALA A 96 -14.01 0.18 -21.91
N LYS A 97 -12.87 0.54 -21.31
CA LYS A 97 -11.69 1.05 -22.03
C LYS A 97 -10.60 -0.01 -22.22
N LEU A 98 -10.70 -1.15 -21.53
CA LEU A 98 -9.61 -2.11 -21.42
C LEU A 98 -9.23 -2.75 -22.74
N THR A 99 -10.19 -3.30 -23.49
CA THR A 99 -9.92 -3.97 -24.77
C THR A 99 -9.19 -3.04 -25.74
N LYS A 100 -9.66 -1.79 -25.88
CA LYS A 100 -8.99 -0.79 -26.71
C LYS A 100 -7.56 -0.53 -26.24
N PHE A 101 -7.37 -0.33 -24.93
CA PHE A 101 -6.05 -0.12 -24.37
C PHE A 101 -5.11 -1.30 -24.68
N LEU A 102 -5.57 -2.55 -24.51
CA LEU A 102 -4.77 -3.75 -24.78
C LEU A 102 -4.39 -3.89 -26.26
N ILE A 103 -5.30 -3.56 -27.19
CA ILE A 103 -5.01 -3.52 -28.63
C ILE A 103 -3.85 -2.57 -28.93
N ASP A 104 -3.83 -1.41 -28.27
CA ASP A 104 -2.85 -0.35 -28.51
C ASP A 104 -1.46 -0.68 -27.93
N VAL A 105 -1.37 -1.45 -26.84
CA VAL A 105 -0.09 -1.66 -26.11
C VAL A 105 0.55 -3.03 -26.31
N LEU A 106 -0.22 -4.06 -26.64
CA LEU A 106 0.33 -5.42 -26.80
C LEU A 106 1.06 -5.55 -28.15
N PRO A 107 2.18 -6.28 -28.22
CA PRO A 107 2.73 -6.74 -29.49
C PRO A 107 1.85 -7.84 -30.10
N ASP A 108 1.96 -8.07 -31.41
CA ASP A 108 1.13 -9.07 -32.10
C ASP A 108 1.48 -10.51 -31.68
N ALA A 109 2.76 -10.78 -31.41
CA ALA A 109 3.26 -12.04 -30.87
C ALA A 109 3.81 -11.84 -29.44
N LEU A 110 3.51 -12.79 -28.56
CA LEU A 110 3.88 -12.79 -27.16
C LEU A 110 4.89 -13.90 -26.86
N ALA A 111 5.86 -13.60 -25.99
CA ALA A 111 6.80 -14.59 -25.48
C ALA A 111 6.06 -15.69 -24.69
N SER A 112 6.67 -16.88 -24.63
CA SER A 112 6.17 -17.96 -23.77
C SER A 112 6.14 -17.52 -22.32
N SER A 113 5.12 -17.97 -21.60
CA SER A 113 5.18 -17.92 -20.15
C SER A 113 5.92 -19.13 -19.58
N ASP A 114 6.55 -18.93 -18.42
CA ASP A 114 7.08 -20.00 -17.58
C ASP A 114 5.94 -20.81 -16.92
N ASN A 115 4.74 -20.23 -16.82
CA ASN A 115 3.56 -20.92 -16.32
C ASN A 115 2.95 -21.83 -17.41
N PRO A 116 2.90 -23.16 -17.23
CA PRO A 116 2.35 -24.09 -18.21
C PRO A 116 0.90 -23.76 -18.62
N GLN A 117 0.12 -23.19 -17.71
CA GLN A 117 -1.28 -22.82 -17.97
C GLN A 117 -1.41 -21.63 -18.92
N LEU A 118 -0.36 -20.82 -19.08
CA LEU A 118 -0.35 -19.63 -19.94
C LEU A 118 0.41 -19.86 -21.25
N GLN A 119 1.05 -21.02 -21.44
CA GLN A 119 1.87 -21.32 -22.61
C GLN A 119 1.10 -21.36 -23.93
N HIS A 120 -0.24 -21.46 -23.91
CA HIS A 120 -1.05 -21.42 -25.12
C HIS A 120 -1.35 -19.98 -25.58
N ILE A 121 -1.16 -18.98 -24.71
CA ILE A 121 -1.37 -17.57 -25.05
C ILE A 121 -0.13 -17.08 -25.81
N ARG A 122 -0.23 -16.94 -27.13
CA ARG A 122 0.91 -16.61 -28.01
C ARG A 122 0.71 -15.35 -28.82
N THR A 123 -0.52 -14.88 -28.94
CA THR A 123 -0.86 -13.70 -29.72
C THR A 123 -1.56 -12.65 -28.88
N LYS A 124 -1.57 -11.42 -29.39
CA LYS A 124 -2.40 -10.33 -28.87
C LYS A 124 -3.86 -10.74 -28.68
N HIS A 125 -4.42 -11.47 -29.67
CA HIS A 125 -5.80 -11.91 -29.65
C HIS A 125 -6.05 -12.86 -28.48
N ASP A 126 -5.21 -13.89 -28.33
CA ASP A 126 -5.33 -14.90 -27.25
C ASP A 126 -5.30 -14.22 -25.88
N PHE A 127 -4.42 -13.23 -25.68
CA PHE A 127 -4.30 -12.52 -24.42
C PHE A 127 -5.56 -11.71 -24.11
N ILE A 128 -6.09 -10.98 -25.09
CA ILE A 128 -7.29 -10.15 -24.92
C ILE A 128 -8.52 -11.02 -24.62
N GLU A 129 -8.67 -12.13 -25.34
CA GLU A 129 -9.74 -13.09 -25.11
C GLU A 129 -9.66 -13.69 -23.69
N ASP A 130 -8.48 -14.20 -23.30
CA ASP A 130 -8.29 -14.80 -21.97
C ASP A 130 -8.43 -13.76 -20.84
N ALA A 131 -8.03 -12.52 -21.07
CA ALA A 131 -8.24 -11.42 -20.12
C ALA A 131 -9.72 -11.08 -19.95
N ASN A 132 -10.48 -10.97 -21.04
CA ASN A 132 -11.92 -10.67 -21.00
C ASN A 132 -12.69 -11.79 -20.30
N SER A 133 -12.44 -13.05 -20.66
CA SER A 133 -13.07 -14.17 -19.94
C SER A 133 -12.59 -14.26 -18.48
N GLY A 134 -11.38 -13.77 -18.18
CA GLY A 134 -10.89 -13.68 -16.80
C GLY A 134 -11.66 -12.64 -15.97
N LEU A 135 -12.13 -11.56 -16.60
CA LEU A 135 -12.93 -10.51 -15.95
C LEU A 135 -14.36 -10.95 -15.67
N GLU A 136 -14.96 -11.73 -16.57
CA GLU A 136 -16.29 -12.32 -16.36
C GLU A 136 -16.34 -13.23 -15.13
N LEU A 137 -15.23 -13.91 -14.81
CA LEU A 137 -15.10 -14.80 -13.67
C LEU A 137 -14.59 -14.09 -12.40
N ALA A 138 -14.04 -12.88 -12.52
CA ALA A 138 -13.42 -12.20 -11.39
C ALA A 138 -14.48 -11.56 -10.47
N PRO A 139 -14.33 -11.66 -9.14
CA PRO A 139 -15.22 -11.01 -8.18
C PRO A 139 -14.94 -9.50 -8.08
N MET A 140 -13.80 -9.04 -8.62
CA MET A 140 -13.33 -7.67 -8.53
C MET A 140 -13.35 -7.03 -9.92
N ALA A 141 -13.97 -5.86 -10.00
CA ALA A 141 -13.99 -5.06 -11.23
C ALA A 141 -12.58 -4.57 -11.58
N VAL A 142 -12.32 -4.30 -12.87
CA VAL A 142 -11.05 -3.72 -13.31
C VAL A 142 -11.07 -2.20 -13.27
N ARG A 143 -10.03 -1.62 -12.66
CA ARG A 143 -9.75 -0.19 -12.66
C ARG A 143 -8.25 0.00 -12.50
N LEU A 144 -7.61 0.63 -13.47
CA LEU A 144 -6.15 0.76 -13.56
C LEU A 144 -5.78 2.22 -13.88
N THR A 145 -4.94 2.80 -13.05
CA THR A 145 -4.37 4.15 -13.25
C THR A 145 -3.29 4.13 -14.33
N PRO A 146 -3.11 5.21 -15.10
CA PRO A 146 -2.00 5.34 -16.03
C PRO A 146 -0.64 5.01 -15.43
N HIS A 147 -0.38 5.46 -14.21
CA HIS A 147 0.86 5.17 -13.47
C HIS A 147 1.19 3.68 -13.44
N ILE A 148 0.27 2.83 -12.97
CA ILE A 148 0.45 1.37 -12.91
C ILE A 148 0.51 0.73 -14.30
N LEU A 149 -0.31 1.17 -15.25
CA LEU A 149 -0.28 0.65 -16.62
C LEU A 149 1.09 0.88 -17.29
N SER A 150 1.74 1.98 -16.96
CA SER A 150 3.09 2.31 -17.39
C SER A 150 4.20 1.54 -16.64
N ARG A 151 3.87 0.75 -15.61
CA ARG A 151 4.83 -0.13 -14.90
C ARG A 151 4.76 -1.58 -15.34
N ILE A 152 3.77 -1.95 -16.15
CA ILE A 152 3.63 -3.29 -16.71
C ILE A 152 4.57 -3.43 -17.91
N ASN A 153 5.35 -4.50 -17.95
CA ASN A 153 6.11 -4.88 -19.14
C ASN A 153 5.19 -5.50 -20.20
N TRP A 154 4.66 -4.66 -21.10
CA TRP A 154 3.77 -5.10 -22.18
C TRP A 154 4.45 -5.96 -23.26
N ALA A 155 5.78 -6.03 -23.29
CA ALA A 155 6.51 -6.94 -24.18
C ALA A 155 6.53 -8.40 -23.65
N ALA A 156 6.42 -8.58 -22.33
CA ALA A 156 6.33 -9.89 -21.68
C ALA A 156 5.24 -9.89 -20.59
N PRO A 157 3.97 -9.65 -20.95
CA PRO A 157 2.93 -9.35 -19.98
C PRO A 157 2.52 -10.58 -19.16
N LEU A 158 2.64 -11.80 -19.69
CA LEU A 158 2.17 -13.02 -19.03
C LEU A 158 2.80 -13.24 -17.65
N ASP A 159 4.10 -12.98 -17.52
CA ASP A 159 4.85 -13.17 -16.28
C ASP A 159 5.13 -11.86 -15.53
N ASP A 160 4.63 -10.74 -16.02
CA ASP A 160 4.82 -9.45 -15.37
C ASP A 160 4.15 -9.41 -13.97
N PRO A 161 4.92 -9.14 -12.90
CA PRO A 161 4.42 -9.17 -11.52
C PRO A 161 3.43 -8.04 -11.22
N ILE A 162 3.51 -6.92 -11.94
CA ILE A 162 2.58 -5.80 -11.78
C ILE A 162 1.24 -6.13 -12.42
N ARG A 163 1.23 -6.64 -13.66
CA ARG A 163 0.01 -7.07 -14.35
C ARG A 163 -0.74 -8.10 -13.53
N ARG A 164 -0.01 -9.13 -13.03
CA ARG A 164 -0.59 -10.20 -12.21
C ARG A 164 -1.46 -9.63 -11.09
N GLN A 165 -1.01 -8.57 -10.42
CA GLN A 165 -1.71 -7.95 -9.29
C GLN A 165 -3.06 -7.32 -9.62
N PHE A 166 -3.34 -6.99 -10.88
CA PHE A 166 -4.54 -6.21 -11.24
C PHE A 166 -5.37 -6.75 -12.40
N LEU A 167 -4.75 -7.35 -13.42
CA LEU A 167 -5.46 -7.85 -14.60
C LEU A 167 -5.57 -9.39 -14.54
N PRO A 168 -6.78 -9.96 -14.36
CA PRO A 168 -6.98 -11.40 -14.41
C PRO A 168 -6.78 -11.93 -15.83
N LEU A 169 -6.31 -13.17 -15.90
CA LEU A 169 -6.27 -14.02 -17.10
C LEU A 169 -7.03 -15.28 -16.72
N LYS A 170 -8.07 -15.67 -17.49
CA LYS A 170 -8.90 -16.85 -17.19
C LYS A 170 -8.06 -18.10 -17.01
N SER A 171 -7.08 -18.30 -17.86
CA SER A 171 -6.16 -19.44 -17.78
C SER A 171 -5.33 -19.44 -16.49
N SER A 172 -5.20 -18.27 -15.85
CA SER A 172 -4.66 -18.11 -14.50
C SER A 172 -5.72 -18.10 -13.39
N ILE A 173 -6.95 -18.60 -13.55
CA ILE A 173 -7.93 -18.77 -12.45
C ILE A 173 -8.04 -20.26 -12.03
N LEU A 174 -7.81 -20.54 -10.74
CA LEU A 174 -7.78 -21.91 -10.18
C LEU A 174 -9.16 -22.17 -9.59
N GLU A 175 -9.48 -23.45 -9.40
CA GLU A 175 -10.61 -23.81 -8.57
C GLU A 175 -10.43 -23.30 -7.14
N ASP A 176 -11.51 -22.79 -6.60
CA ASP A 176 -11.58 -22.27 -5.25
C ASP A 176 -11.34 -23.39 -4.23
N HIS A 177 -10.59 -23.09 -3.17
CA HIS A 177 -10.43 -24.01 -2.06
C HIS A 177 -11.79 -24.26 -1.36
N LYS A 178 -12.05 -25.47 -0.87
CA LYS A 178 -13.37 -25.82 -0.28
C LYS A 178 -13.79 -24.96 0.92
N SER A 179 -12.81 -24.39 1.63
CA SER A 179 -13.04 -23.52 2.80
C SER A 179 -13.15 -22.03 2.43
N LEU A 180 -13.14 -21.70 1.14
CA LEU A 180 -13.14 -20.33 0.68
C LEU A 180 -14.55 -19.72 0.73
N THR A 181 -14.66 -18.57 1.39
CA THR A 181 -15.90 -17.79 1.54
C THR A 181 -15.67 -16.35 1.12
N LEU A 182 -16.77 -15.67 0.74
CA LEU A 182 -16.77 -14.31 0.18
C LEU A 182 -16.27 -13.26 1.15
N ASP A 183 -16.77 -13.34 2.37
CA ASP A 183 -16.13 -12.73 3.51
C ASP A 183 -15.20 -13.74 4.19
N SER A 184 -14.03 -13.95 3.59
CA SER A 184 -13.02 -14.88 4.10
C SER A 184 -12.44 -14.52 5.47
N LEU A 185 -12.63 -13.27 5.86
CA LEU A 185 -12.16 -12.75 7.11
C LEU A 185 -13.28 -12.73 8.15
N ASP A 186 -14.54 -12.93 7.81
CA ASP A 186 -15.70 -12.79 8.71
C ASP A 186 -15.85 -11.37 9.29
N GLU A 187 -15.55 -10.37 8.46
CA GLU A 187 -15.65 -8.96 8.82
C GLU A 187 -17.09 -8.47 9.06
N GLU A 188 -18.08 -9.06 8.37
CA GLU A 188 -19.50 -8.75 8.56
C GLU A 188 -19.98 -9.20 9.95
N ALA A 189 -19.57 -10.38 10.41
CA ALA A 189 -19.91 -10.86 11.76
C ALA A 189 -19.21 -10.05 12.86
N ASP A 190 -17.98 -9.59 12.60
CA ASP A 190 -17.21 -8.73 13.51
C ASP A 190 -17.58 -7.24 13.45
N SER A 191 -18.72 -6.89 12.85
CA SER A 191 -19.13 -5.50 12.63
C SER A 191 -20.20 -5.05 13.65
N PRO A 192 -19.83 -4.51 14.83
CA PRO A 192 -20.81 -4.07 15.85
C PRO A 192 -21.75 -2.96 15.37
N VAL A 193 -21.31 -2.14 14.41
CA VAL A 193 -22.13 -1.14 13.71
C VAL A 193 -21.73 -1.10 12.23
N PRO A 194 -22.65 -0.78 11.30
CA PRO A 194 -22.32 -0.72 9.88
C PRO A 194 -21.15 0.23 9.58
N GLY A 195 -20.08 -0.32 9.01
CA GLY A 195 -18.88 0.43 8.64
C GLY A 195 -17.77 0.45 9.69
N LEU A 196 -17.87 -0.35 10.75
CA LEU A 196 -16.81 -0.53 11.73
C LEU A 196 -16.62 -2.00 12.04
N VAL A 197 -15.46 -2.57 11.72
CA VAL A 197 -15.09 -3.95 12.04
C VAL A 197 -14.23 -3.94 13.32
N HIS A 198 -14.64 -4.67 14.35
CA HIS A 198 -13.97 -4.73 15.65
C HIS A 198 -13.68 -6.18 16.06
N ARG A 199 -12.69 -6.79 15.38
CA ARG A 199 -12.22 -8.15 15.67
C ARG A 199 -11.27 -8.25 16.86
N TYR A 200 -10.36 -7.29 16.97
CA TYR A 200 -9.21 -7.39 17.88
C TYR A 200 -9.34 -6.41 19.04
N PRO A 201 -8.99 -6.81 20.27
CA PRO A 201 -9.03 -5.92 21.41
C PRO A 201 -8.25 -4.62 21.17
N GLY A 202 -8.91 -3.50 21.51
CA GLY A 202 -8.31 -2.17 21.50
C GLY A 202 -8.04 -1.57 20.13
N ARG A 203 -8.54 -2.19 19.04
CA ARG A 203 -8.46 -1.62 17.70
C ARG A 203 -9.67 -1.94 16.85
N ALA A 204 -10.02 -1.00 15.98
CA ALA A 204 -11.11 -1.18 15.03
C ALA A 204 -10.76 -0.63 13.66
N LEU A 205 -11.44 -1.18 12.65
CA LEU A 205 -11.25 -0.88 11.24
C LEU A 205 -12.48 -0.13 10.73
N PHE A 206 -12.31 1.15 10.50
CA PHE A 206 -13.32 2.07 10.02
C PHE A 206 -13.36 2.07 8.49
N LEU A 207 -14.48 1.57 7.95
CA LEU A 207 -14.78 1.48 6.53
C LEU A 207 -15.35 2.80 6.00
N ALA A 208 -14.47 3.70 5.58
CA ALA A 208 -14.84 5.08 5.24
C ALA A 208 -15.39 5.22 3.80
N THR A 209 -14.89 4.44 2.86
CA THR A 209 -15.26 4.48 1.43
C THR A 209 -15.01 3.13 0.77
N SER A 210 -15.84 2.71 -0.18
CA SER A 210 -15.68 1.43 -0.90
C SER A 210 -15.04 1.58 -2.29
N ILE A 211 -14.40 2.73 -2.57
CA ILE A 211 -13.80 3.05 -3.87
C ILE A 211 -12.29 3.14 -3.74
N CYS A 212 -11.58 2.57 -4.71
CA CYS A 212 -10.12 2.62 -4.82
C CYS A 212 -9.68 3.33 -6.10
N PRO A 213 -8.45 3.92 -6.13
CA PRO A 213 -7.86 4.41 -7.38
C PRO A 213 -7.62 3.27 -8.38
N VAL A 214 -7.22 2.09 -7.89
CA VAL A 214 -7.11 0.84 -8.64
C VAL A 214 -7.75 -0.31 -7.87
N TYR A 215 -8.22 -1.34 -8.58
CA TYR A 215 -8.74 -2.54 -7.95
C TYR A 215 -7.73 -3.69 -8.03
N CYS A 216 -7.29 -4.14 -6.86
CA CYS A 216 -6.36 -5.26 -6.76
C CYS A 216 -7.11 -6.57 -6.95
N ARG A 217 -6.51 -7.47 -7.72
CA ARG A 217 -7.07 -8.79 -8.02
C ARG A 217 -7.17 -9.68 -6.77
N PHE A 218 -6.31 -9.42 -5.79
CA PHE A 218 -6.22 -10.09 -4.48
C PHE A 218 -6.96 -9.34 -3.35
N CYS A 219 -7.91 -8.46 -3.68
CA CYS A 219 -8.61 -7.64 -2.68
C CYS A 219 -9.49 -8.51 -1.76
N THR A 220 -9.17 -8.55 -0.46
CA THR A 220 -9.93 -9.29 0.57
C THR A 220 -11.38 -8.87 0.71
N ARG A 221 -11.72 -7.66 0.23
CA ARG A 221 -13.06 -7.08 0.21
C ARG A 221 -13.67 -7.00 -1.19
N SER A 222 -13.29 -7.90 -2.09
CA SER A 222 -13.90 -7.96 -3.42
C SER A 222 -15.42 -8.06 -3.38
N TYR A 223 -16.00 -8.52 -2.27
CA TYR A 223 -17.43 -8.57 -2.03
C TYR A 223 -18.13 -7.23 -1.78
N ALA A 224 -17.42 -6.22 -1.29
CA ALA A 224 -17.98 -4.91 -0.93
C ALA A 224 -17.39 -3.74 -1.71
N VAL A 225 -16.13 -3.86 -2.15
CA VAL A 225 -15.36 -2.80 -2.81
C VAL A 225 -15.59 -2.80 -4.32
N GLY A 226 -15.79 -1.60 -4.86
CA GLY A 226 -15.89 -1.33 -6.28
C GLY A 226 -17.27 -1.60 -6.90
N ALA A 227 -17.31 -1.53 -8.23
CA ALA A 227 -18.54 -1.75 -8.99
C ALA A 227 -18.98 -3.22 -8.92
N PRO A 228 -20.29 -3.50 -9.10
CA PRO A 228 -20.78 -4.86 -9.34
C PRO A 228 -20.04 -5.54 -10.49
N THR A 229 -19.98 -6.86 -10.43
CA THR A 229 -19.39 -7.75 -11.43
C THR A 229 -20.38 -8.84 -11.77
N GLU A 230 -20.12 -9.62 -12.82
CA GLU A 230 -20.98 -10.76 -13.20
C GLU A 230 -21.13 -11.81 -12.08
N THR A 231 -20.09 -11.96 -11.25
CA THR A 231 -20.07 -12.96 -10.17
C THR A 231 -20.53 -12.42 -8.81
N VAL A 232 -20.44 -11.10 -8.59
CA VAL A 232 -20.71 -10.48 -7.29
C VAL A 232 -21.53 -9.21 -7.43
N SER A 233 -22.71 -9.23 -6.80
CA SER A 233 -23.54 -8.05 -6.60
C SER A 233 -23.01 -7.19 -5.46
N LYS A 234 -22.83 -5.89 -5.72
CA LYS A 234 -22.27 -4.94 -4.74
C LYS A 234 -23.10 -3.67 -4.65
N SER A 235 -23.13 -3.09 -3.46
CA SER A 235 -23.70 -1.76 -3.24
C SER A 235 -22.60 -0.81 -2.77
N PRO A 236 -21.73 -0.32 -3.70
CA PRO A 236 -20.60 0.50 -3.32
C PRO A 236 -21.06 1.76 -2.59
N GLN A 237 -20.45 1.92 -1.42
CA GLN A 237 -20.70 2.97 -0.47
C GLN A 237 -19.72 4.13 -0.70
N LYS A 238 -20.28 5.31 -0.93
CA LYS A 238 -19.53 6.57 -0.96
C LYS A 238 -19.32 7.11 0.47
N PRO A 239 -18.34 8.00 0.66
CA PRO A 239 -18.23 8.81 1.88
C PRO A 239 -19.58 9.38 2.30
N SER A 240 -19.94 9.16 3.56
CA SER A 240 -21.24 9.60 4.09
C SER A 240 -21.12 9.94 5.56
N ARG A 241 -21.19 11.23 5.87
CA ARG A 241 -21.16 11.78 7.24
C ARG A 241 -22.17 11.12 8.16
N LYS A 242 -23.39 10.89 7.66
CA LYS A 242 -24.46 10.23 8.43
C LYS A 242 -24.06 8.82 8.86
N ARG A 243 -23.38 8.06 8.00
CA ARG A 243 -22.88 6.72 8.33
C ARG A 243 -21.70 6.79 9.29
N TRP A 244 -20.78 7.70 9.04
CA TRP A 244 -19.60 7.89 9.89
C TRP A 244 -19.96 8.31 11.30
N GLU A 245 -21.03 9.07 11.48
CA GLU A 245 -21.52 9.46 12.80
C GLU A 245 -21.90 8.24 13.66
N THR A 246 -22.54 7.22 13.09
CA THR A 246 -22.81 5.96 13.81
C THR A 246 -21.52 5.27 14.25
N VAL A 247 -20.48 5.32 13.41
CA VAL A 247 -19.15 4.76 13.72
C VAL A 247 -18.48 5.57 14.84
N PHE A 248 -18.47 6.90 14.76
CA PHE A 248 -17.91 7.76 15.79
C PHE A 248 -18.60 7.57 17.14
N GLN A 249 -19.93 7.47 17.16
CA GLN A 249 -20.68 7.21 18.39
C GLN A 249 -20.30 5.88 19.04
N HIS A 250 -20.01 4.84 18.25
CA HIS A 250 -19.51 3.58 18.79
C HIS A 250 -18.09 3.73 19.34
N ILE A 251 -17.19 4.36 18.58
CA ILE A 251 -15.80 4.58 18.99
C ILE A 251 -15.73 5.42 20.27
N GLU A 252 -16.56 6.44 20.40
CA GLU A 252 -16.63 7.31 21.58
C GLU A 252 -17.14 6.58 22.82
N LYS A 253 -18.06 5.62 22.67
CA LYS A 253 -18.63 4.83 23.76
C LYS A 253 -17.72 3.69 24.21
N ASP A 254 -16.94 3.10 23.31
CA ASP A 254 -16.05 2.00 23.62
C ASP A 254 -14.64 2.49 23.99
N HIS A 255 -14.40 2.66 25.29
CA HIS A 255 -13.12 3.11 25.85
C HIS A 255 -12.00 2.05 25.74
N SER A 256 -12.30 0.83 25.31
CA SER A 256 -11.27 -0.19 25.05
C SER A 256 -10.45 0.17 23.80
N LEU A 257 -11.06 0.85 22.83
CA LEU A 257 -10.43 1.22 21.56
C LEU A 257 -9.32 2.25 21.78
N ARG A 258 -8.14 1.99 21.20
CA ARG A 258 -6.97 2.88 21.26
C ARG A 258 -6.38 3.17 19.88
N ASP A 259 -6.65 2.32 18.90
CA ASP A 259 -6.05 2.32 17.56
C ASP A 259 -7.11 2.15 16.47
N ILE A 260 -7.25 3.14 15.58
CA ILE A 260 -8.23 3.11 14.51
C ILE A 260 -7.55 3.05 13.14
N ILE A 261 -8.00 2.13 12.29
CA ILE A 261 -7.58 2.05 10.89
C ILE A 261 -8.69 2.60 10.01
N ILE A 262 -8.40 3.64 9.24
CA ILE A 262 -9.33 4.20 8.25
C ILE A 262 -9.02 3.55 6.90
N SER A 263 -9.96 2.76 6.37
CA SER A 263 -9.75 1.92 5.18
C SER A 263 -11.09 1.63 4.46
N ASP A 264 -11.36 0.37 4.15
CA ASP A 264 -12.28 -0.23 3.18
C ASP A 264 -11.70 -0.31 1.76
N GLY A 265 -12.10 0.58 0.86
CA GLY A 265 -11.50 0.78 -0.45
C GLY A 265 -10.11 1.39 -0.32
N ASP A 266 -10.00 2.70 -0.46
CA ASP A 266 -8.72 3.41 -0.30
C ASP A 266 -8.94 4.80 0.29
N ALA A 267 -8.26 5.12 1.40
CA ALA A 267 -8.31 6.47 2.00
C ALA A 267 -7.81 7.56 1.02
N TYR A 268 -7.06 7.16 -0.01
CA TYR A 268 -6.74 8.00 -1.14
C TYR A 268 -7.99 8.58 -1.78
N TYR A 269 -9.10 7.87 -1.90
CA TYR A 269 -10.28 8.38 -2.60
C TYR A 269 -11.07 9.44 -1.80
N LEU A 270 -10.76 9.62 -0.51
CA LEU A 270 -11.36 10.66 0.32
C LEU A 270 -10.99 12.06 -0.19
N SER A 271 -11.91 13.01 -0.02
CA SER A 271 -11.56 14.42 -0.20
C SER A 271 -10.69 14.91 0.96
N ALA A 272 -10.08 16.09 0.82
CA ALA A 272 -9.34 16.69 1.92
C ALA A 272 -10.27 17.02 3.10
N GLU A 273 -11.50 17.45 2.83
CA GLU A 273 -12.52 17.74 3.85
C GLU A 273 -12.91 16.47 4.61
N ASP A 274 -13.14 15.36 3.90
CA ASP A 274 -13.43 14.06 4.49
C ASP A 274 -12.27 13.57 5.38
N LEU A 275 -11.04 13.69 4.87
CA LEU A 275 -9.83 13.32 5.61
C LEU A 275 -9.70 14.14 6.90
N ARG A 276 -9.93 15.45 6.81
CA ARG A 276 -9.91 16.39 7.93
C ARG A 276 -10.97 16.06 8.96
N GLU A 277 -12.21 15.86 8.54
CA GLU A 277 -13.34 15.54 9.42
C GLU A 277 -13.06 14.26 10.23
N ILE A 278 -12.62 13.20 9.56
CA ILE A 278 -12.29 11.94 10.23
C ILE A 278 -11.10 12.12 11.18
N GLY A 279 -10.03 12.76 10.70
CA GLY A 279 -8.81 12.95 11.47
C GLY A 279 -9.02 13.81 12.72
N GLU A 280 -9.66 14.96 12.60
CA GLU A 280 -9.92 15.88 13.71
C GLU A 280 -10.88 15.26 14.73
N ARG A 281 -11.91 14.51 14.29
CA ARG A 281 -12.80 13.81 15.21
C ARG A 281 -12.04 12.75 16.02
N LEU A 282 -11.21 11.91 15.39
CA LEU A 282 -10.40 10.91 16.09
C LEU A 282 -9.33 11.54 17.01
N LEU A 283 -8.73 12.66 16.61
CA LEU A 283 -7.83 13.43 17.47
C LEU A 283 -8.53 13.97 18.72
N GLY A 284 -9.82 14.32 18.62
CA GLY A 284 -10.63 14.81 19.74
C GLY A 284 -11.01 13.74 20.77
N ILE A 285 -11.03 12.45 20.40
CA ILE A 285 -11.46 11.37 21.32
C ILE A 285 -10.32 11.01 22.30
N PRO A 286 -10.47 11.21 23.63
CA PRO A 286 -9.36 11.09 24.58
C PRO A 286 -8.67 9.71 24.60
N HIS A 287 -9.45 8.62 24.49
CA HIS A 287 -8.89 7.28 24.55
C HIS A 287 -8.19 6.83 23.28
N ILE A 288 -8.42 7.46 22.14
CA ILE A 288 -7.74 7.13 20.88
C ILE A 288 -6.32 7.69 20.89
N LEU A 289 -5.33 6.80 20.89
CA LEU A 289 -3.90 7.15 20.98
C LEU A 289 -3.23 7.18 19.61
N ARG A 290 -3.79 6.46 18.64
CA ARG A 290 -3.24 6.37 17.30
C ARG A 290 -4.32 6.06 16.28
N PHE A 291 -4.09 6.52 15.05
CA PHE A 291 -4.85 6.07 13.91
C PHE A 291 -4.01 6.14 12.63
N ARG A 292 -4.49 5.46 11.60
CA ARG A 292 -3.80 5.45 10.31
C ARG A 292 -4.75 5.44 9.13
N PHE A 293 -4.39 6.17 8.10
CA PHE A 293 -5.06 6.11 6.81
C PHE A 293 -4.40 5.00 5.99
N ALA A 294 -5.17 3.97 5.64
CA ALA A 294 -4.71 2.89 4.78
C ALA A 294 -4.96 3.26 3.32
N SER A 295 -3.89 3.28 2.52
CA SER A 295 -3.93 3.73 1.15
C SER A 295 -2.87 3.10 0.25
N LYS A 296 -3.31 2.46 -0.84
CA LYS A 296 -2.42 2.00 -1.91
C LYS A 296 -2.04 3.16 -2.86
N GLY A 297 -2.65 4.33 -2.71
CA GLY A 297 -2.43 5.54 -3.52
C GLY A 297 -0.97 5.93 -3.73
N LEU A 298 -0.11 5.81 -2.72
CA LEU A 298 1.34 6.07 -2.85
C LEU A 298 2.04 5.09 -3.82
N ALA A 299 1.55 3.86 -3.93
CA ALA A 299 2.10 2.87 -4.87
C ALA A 299 1.55 3.04 -6.28
N VAL A 300 0.27 3.41 -6.41
CA VAL A 300 -0.47 3.30 -7.68
C VAL A 300 -0.74 4.61 -8.37
N ALA A 301 -0.67 5.73 -7.66
CA ALA A 301 -0.86 7.06 -8.24
C ALA A 301 -0.09 8.15 -7.45
N PRO A 302 1.19 7.96 -7.06
CA PRO A 302 1.90 8.83 -6.09
C PRO A 302 1.88 10.33 -6.40
N GLY A 303 1.63 10.73 -7.64
CA GLY A 303 1.64 12.12 -8.07
C GLY A 303 0.64 13.04 -7.35
N ARG A 304 -0.49 12.56 -6.82
CA ARG A 304 -1.38 13.43 -6.00
C ARG A 304 -0.71 13.91 -4.73
N ILE A 305 0.23 13.14 -4.17
CA ILE A 305 0.99 13.55 -2.98
C ILE A 305 1.89 14.75 -3.29
N LEU A 306 2.29 14.89 -4.55
CA LEU A 306 3.14 15.97 -5.06
C LEU A 306 2.33 17.11 -5.70
N ASP A 307 1.02 16.92 -5.90
CA ASP A 307 0.14 17.87 -6.56
C ASP A 307 -0.22 19.01 -5.60
N GLN A 308 0.44 20.15 -5.74
CA GLN A 308 0.19 21.33 -4.90
C GLN A 308 -1.21 21.92 -5.08
N THR A 309 -1.93 21.55 -6.14
CA THR A 309 -3.31 21.99 -6.39
C THR A 309 -4.35 21.12 -5.69
N ASP A 310 -3.95 19.97 -5.13
CA ASP A 310 -4.80 19.06 -4.38
C ASP A 310 -4.45 19.11 -2.87
N PRO A 311 -5.38 19.54 -1.99
CA PRO A 311 -5.11 19.69 -0.57
C PRO A 311 -5.05 18.37 0.22
N TRP A 312 -5.18 17.22 -0.44
CA TRP A 312 -5.20 15.92 0.25
C TRP A 312 -3.92 15.66 1.05
N ALA A 313 -2.75 15.84 0.44
CA ALA A 313 -1.47 15.57 1.10
C ALA A 313 -1.15 16.57 2.21
N SER A 314 -1.42 17.86 1.97
CA SER A 314 -1.25 18.90 2.98
C SER A 314 -2.18 18.69 4.19
N THR A 315 -3.39 18.17 3.97
CA THR A 315 -4.31 17.80 5.05
C THR A 315 -3.81 16.60 5.85
N LEU A 316 -3.30 15.56 5.19
CA LEU A 316 -2.68 14.43 5.89
C LEU A 316 -1.49 14.88 6.75
N ILE A 317 -0.63 15.74 6.19
CA ILE A 317 0.52 16.34 6.89
C ILE A 317 0.05 17.14 8.10
N ASP A 318 -0.95 18.00 7.94
CA ASP A 318 -1.50 18.79 9.04
C ASP A 318 -2.06 17.92 10.17
N LEU A 319 -2.87 16.91 9.84
CA LEU A 319 -3.38 15.94 10.82
C LEU A 319 -2.26 15.21 11.55
N SER A 320 -1.20 14.82 10.83
CA SER A 320 -0.02 14.21 11.43
C SER A 320 0.69 15.14 12.40
N ASN A 321 0.83 16.41 12.04
CA ASN A 321 1.41 17.44 12.88
C ASN A 321 0.56 17.74 14.12
N GLN A 322 -0.76 17.82 13.97
CA GLN A 322 -1.71 17.96 15.08
C GLN A 322 -1.57 16.79 16.06
N GLY A 323 -1.60 15.54 15.56
CA GLY A 323 -1.39 14.35 16.38
C GLY A 323 -0.08 14.42 17.16
N ARG A 324 1.04 14.73 16.48
CA ARG A 324 2.36 14.87 17.14
C ARG A 324 2.35 15.88 18.28
N ARG A 325 1.69 17.04 18.10
CA ARG A 325 1.61 18.09 19.14
C ARG A 325 0.89 17.64 20.41
N ILE A 326 -0.08 16.74 20.29
CA ILE A 326 -0.88 16.23 21.42
C ILE A 326 -0.48 14.81 21.85
N GLY A 327 0.65 14.29 21.36
CA GLY A 327 1.15 12.96 21.73
C GLY A 327 0.41 11.78 21.11
N LYS A 328 -0.35 11.98 20.02
CA LYS A 328 -1.06 10.94 19.27
C LYS A 328 -0.35 10.60 17.95
N GLN A 329 -0.32 9.32 17.59
CA GLN A 329 0.30 8.88 16.33
C GLN A 329 -0.71 8.89 15.18
N VAL A 330 -0.42 9.64 14.12
CA VAL A 330 -1.17 9.63 12.86
C VAL A 330 -0.21 9.31 11.72
N CYS A 331 -0.46 8.20 11.02
CA CYS A 331 0.44 7.69 9.99
C CYS A 331 -0.31 7.28 8.71
N LEU A 332 0.46 7.13 7.62
CA LEU A 332 -0.01 6.55 6.37
C LEU A 332 0.44 5.10 6.30
N HIS A 333 -0.50 4.18 6.12
CA HIS A 333 -0.21 2.79 5.80
C HIS A 333 -0.39 2.61 4.29
N THR A 334 0.69 2.26 3.59
CA THR A 334 0.69 1.96 2.17
C THR A 334 0.83 0.47 1.88
N HIS A 335 0.69 0.11 0.61
CA HIS A 335 0.59 -1.27 0.16
C HIS A 335 1.40 -1.44 -1.12
N ILE A 336 2.67 -1.84 -0.95
CA ILE A 336 3.62 -2.07 -2.05
C ILE A 336 4.00 -3.53 -1.99
N ASN A 337 3.83 -4.27 -3.07
CA ASN A 337 4.08 -5.71 -3.12
C ASN A 337 5.30 -6.08 -3.95
N HIS A 338 5.77 -5.20 -4.83
CA HIS A 338 6.90 -5.51 -5.71
C HIS A 338 7.82 -4.30 -5.87
N PRO A 339 9.16 -4.47 -5.93
CA PRO A 339 10.10 -3.37 -6.16
C PRO A 339 9.76 -2.52 -7.40
N ASN A 340 9.20 -3.14 -8.45
CA ASN A 340 8.84 -2.43 -9.70
C ASN A 340 7.70 -1.41 -9.54
N GLU A 341 6.97 -1.42 -8.42
CA GLU A 341 5.99 -0.38 -8.06
C GLU A 341 6.68 0.90 -7.53
N ILE A 342 7.96 0.83 -7.13
CA ILE A 342 8.73 1.97 -6.62
C ILE A 342 9.37 2.71 -7.80
N THR A 343 8.76 3.82 -8.19
CA THR A 343 9.26 4.73 -9.23
C THR A 343 9.92 5.96 -8.62
N TRP A 344 10.59 6.79 -9.42
CA TRP A 344 11.09 8.09 -8.97
C TRP A 344 9.96 9.00 -8.41
N ILE A 345 8.74 8.90 -8.94
CA ILE A 345 7.56 9.63 -8.42
C ILE A 345 7.19 9.09 -7.04
N THR A 346 7.18 7.77 -6.86
CA THR A 346 6.96 7.11 -5.57
C THR A 346 8.01 7.54 -4.54
N ARG A 347 9.31 7.55 -4.92
CA ARG A 347 10.41 8.01 -4.06
C ARG A 347 10.22 9.47 -3.65
N SER A 348 9.87 10.33 -4.62
CA SER A 348 9.64 11.76 -4.38
C SER A 348 8.46 12.00 -3.44
N ALA A 349 7.35 11.30 -3.64
CA ALA A 349 6.17 11.37 -2.78
C ALA A 349 6.45 10.86 -1.35
N ALA A 350 7.18 9.75 -1.21
CA ALA A 350 7.58 9.22 0.08
C ALA A 350 8.51 10.20 0.83
N ASN A 351 9.52 10.75 0.14
CA ASN A 351 10.43 11.74 0.72
C ASN A 351 9.70 13.04 1.09
N HIS A 352 8.72 13.48 0.30
CA HIS A 352 7.89 14.64 0.64
C HIS A 352 7.13 14.43 1.96
N LEU A 353 6.51 13.26 2.13
CA LEU A 353 5.82 12.89 3.38
C LEU A 353 6.79 12.81 4.56
N PHE A 354 7.94 12.16 4.36
CA PHE A 354 8.97 12.00 5.38
C PHE A 354 9.55 13.34 5.84
N ALA A 355 9.88 14.25 4.91
CA ALA A 355 10.39 15.58 5.21
C ALA A 355 9.40 16.43 6.04
N ASN A 356 8.10 16.16 5.90
CA ASN A 356 7.04 16.80 6.69
C ASN A 356 6.72 16.03 8.00
N GLY A 357 7.45 14.96 8.29
CA GLY A 357 7.33 14.17 9.52
C GLY A 357 6.14 13.21 9.55
N VAL A 358 5.55 12.88 8.40
CA VAL A 358 4.54 11.81 8.29
C VAL A 358 5.24 10.47 8.31
N ILE A 359 4.86 9.61 9.26
CA ILE A 359 5.34 8.22 9.29
C ILE A 359 4.60 7.44 8.20
N VAL A 360 5.36 6.83 7.30
CA VAL A 360 4.83 5.93 6.27
C VAL A 360 5.25 4.50 6.56
N ARG A 361 4.28 3.60 6.52
CA ARG A 361 4.40 2.17 6.82
C ARG A 361 3.90 1.36 5.65
N ASN A 362 4.51 0.22 5.34
CA ASN A 362 4.12 -0.64 4.23
C ASN A 362 3.59 -1.98 4.71
N GLN A 363 2.40 -2.36 4.25
CA GLN A 363 1.86 -3.70 4.40
C GLN A 363 1.90 -4.39 3.03
N SER A 364 2.79 -5.37 2.88
CA SER A 364 2.83 -6.24 1.70
C SER A 364 2.07 -7.54 2.00
N VAL A 365 1.50 -8.12 0.95
CA VAL A 365 0.96 -9.50 0.96
C VAL A 365 1.88 -10.40 0.14
N LEU A 366 2.06 -11.65 0.58
CA LEU A 366 2.86 -12.63 -0.17
C LEU A 366 2.02 -13.19 -1.31
N LEU A 367 2.47 -13.01 -2.54
CA LEU A 367 1.71 -13.17 -3.76
C LEU A 367 2.50 -14.05 -4.73
N ARG A 368 1.91 -15.20 -5.09
CA ARG A 368 2.52 -16.15 -6.04
C ARG A 368 2.82 -15.55 -7.41
N GLY A 369 4.07 -15.69 -7.85
CA GLY A 369 4.61 -15.10 -9.07
C GLY A 369 4.63 -13.57 -9.06
N VAL A 370 4.65 -12.96 -7.87
CA VAL A 370 4.82 -11.51 -7.70
C VAL A 370 5.97 -11.27 -6.73
N ASN A 371 5.91 -11.79 -5.51
CA ASN A 371 6.93 -11.59 -4.48
C ASN A 371 7.12 -12.82 -3.58
N ASP A 372 6.81 -14.00 -4.10
CA ASP A 372 6.87 -15.29 -3.40
C ASP A 372 8.28 -15.90 -3.30
N ASP A 373 9.31 -15.12 -3.59
CA ASP A 373 10.71 -15.50 -3.44
C ASP A 373 11.47 -14.53 -2.54
N VAL A 374 12.54 -15.06 -1.91
CA VAL A 374 13.34 -14.33 -0.91
C VAL A 374 14.08 -13.15 -1.53
N GLU A 375 14.53 -13.28 -2.78
CA GLU A 375 15.31 -12.24 -3.44
C GLU A 375 14.43 -11.01 -3.71
N THR A 376 13.24 -11.20 -4.27
CA THR A 376 12.27 -10.14 -4.53
C THR A 376 11.81 -9.46 -3.24
N MET A 377 11.50 -10.23 -2.20
CA MET A 377 11.14 -9.64 -0.90
C MET A 377 12.29 -8.88 -0.25
N GLY A 378 13.52 -9.41 -0.34
CA GLY A 378 14.72 -8.72 0.13
C GLY A 378 14.95 -7.40 -0.61
N ASN A 379 14.78 -7.39 -1.93
CA ASN A 379 14.83 -6.19 -2.77
C ASN A 379 13.73 -5.18 -2.38
N LEU A 380 12.51 -5.66 -2.11
CA LEU A 380 11.39 -4.80 -1.72
C LEU A 380 11.68 -4.12 -0.38
N ILE A 381 12.08 -4.88 0.64
CA ILE A 381 12.36 -4.35 1.99
C ILE A 381 13.50 -3.32 1.94
N ARG A 382 14.58 -3.60 1.20
CA ARG A 382 15.68 -2.64 0.99
C ARG A 382 15.17 -1.37 0.30
N SER A 383 14.44 -1.51 -0.80
CA SER A 383 13.91 -0.38 -1.58
C SER A 383 12.95 0.50 -0.77
N LEU A 384 12.11 -0.10 0.08
CA LEU A 384 11.23 0.62 1.01
C LEU A 384 12.03 1.43 2.04
N SER A 385 13.08 0.82 2.60
CA SER A 385 13.95 1.45 3.59
C SER A 385 14.72 2.64 3.00
N GLU A 386 15.18 2.54 1.76
CA GLU A 386 15.86 3.65 1.04
C GLU A 386 14.98 4.90 0.87
N ILE A 387 13.66 4.75 0.89
CA ILE A 387 12.69 5.84 0.74
C ILE A 387 11.94 6.14 2.04
N ASN A 388 12.51 5.76 3.19
CA ASN A 388 11.99 6.03 4.53
C ASN A 388 10.59 5.44 4.79
N ILE A 389 10.24 4.34 4.12
CA ILE A 389 9.01 3.60 4.38
C ILE A 389 9.32 2.40 5.26
N GLN A 390 8.63 2.30 6.39
CA GLN A 390 8.82 1.21 7.35
C GLN A 390 8.07 -0.04 6.88
N PRO A 391 8.75 -1.16 6.59
CA PRO A 391 8.05 -2.43 6.35
C PRO A 391 7.35 -2.86 7.64
N VAL A 392 6.07 -3.24 7.53
CA VAL A 392 5.30 -3.73 8.67
C VAL A 392 4.80 -5.13 8.38
N SER A 393 5.04 -6.02 9.32
CA SER A 393 4.36 -7.31 9.37
C SER A 393 3.14 -7.23 10.28
N ASN A 394 2.06 -7.94 9.94
CA ASN A 394 0.90 -8.07 10.83
C ASN A 394 1.30 -8.81 12.13
N SER A 395 1.66 -8.05 13.17
CA SER A 395 2.12 -8.56 14.47
C SER A 395 1.01 -9.13 15.37
N SER A 396 -0.14 -9.50 14.81
CA SER A 396 -1.21 -10.22 15.51
C SER A 396 -1.34 -11.68 15.10
N LEU A 397 -0.51 -12.17 14.16
CA LEU A 397 -0.34 -13.60 13.93
C LEU A 397 0.93 -14.04 14.66
N PRO A 398 0.85 -14.90 15.71
CA PRO A 398 2.05 -15.50 16.26
C PRO A 398 2.80 -16.23 15.15
N CYS A 399 4.12 -16.33 15.31
CA CYS A 399 5.13 -16.92 14.43
C CYS A 399 4.91 -18.43 14.09
N HIS A 400 3.70 -18.94 14.24
CA HIS A 400 3.27 -20.13 13.55
C HIS A 400 3.10 -19.77 12.09
N VAL A 401 3.99 -20.31 11.27
CA VAL A 401 3.70 -20.64 9.88
C VAL A 401 2.30 -21.27 9.88
N LEU A 402 1.28 -20.49 9.54
CA LEU A 402 -0.02 -21.00 9.17
C LEU A 402 0.09 -21.30 7.69
N PRO A 403 0.21 -22.57 7.27
CA PRO A 403 -0.05 -22.94 5.89
C PRO A 403 -1.56 -22.86 5.68
N ASN A 404 -2.17 -21.67 5.76
CA ASN A 404 -3.58 -21.47 5.50
C ASN A 404 -3.80 -20.07 4.90
N PHE A 405 -3.54 -20.01 3.60
CA PHE A 405 -4.40 -19.37 2.59
C PHE A 405 -5.35 -18.28 3.10
N PHE A 406 -4.95 -17.01 3.00
CA PHE A 406 -5.93 -15.92 2.93
C PHE A 406 -6.55 -15.97 1.53
N THR A 407 -7.74 -16.53 1.41
CA THR A 407 -8.40 -16.70 0.11
C THR A 407 -9.63 -15.81 -0.01
N THR A 408 -9.78 -15.04 -1.09
CA THR A 408 -11.06 -14.42 -1.55
C THR A 408 -11.76 -15.31 -2.57
N PRO A 409 -13.10 -15.44 -2.64
CA PRO A 409 -13.74 -16.34 -3.60
C PRO A 409 -13.44 -15.94 -5.01
N HIS A 410 -13.41 -16.93 -5.88
CA HIS A 410 -12.92 -16.79 -7.23
C HIS A 410 -11.51 -16.19 -7.22
N LEU A 411 -10.64 -16.72 -6.34
CA LEU A 411 -9.26 -16.29 -6.21
C LEU A 411 -8.50 -16.64 -7.49
N THR A 412 -8.59 -15.72 -8.42
CA THR A 412 -7.53 -15.38 -9.36
C THR A 412 -6.15 -15.76 -8.81
N LYS A 413 -5.44 -16.69 -9.48
CA LYS A 413 -4.17 -17.34 -9.05
C LYS A 413 -3.02 -16.36 -8.84
N ILE A 414 -3.11 -15.54 -7.84
CA ILE A 414 -1.96 -15.12 -7.06
C ILE A 414 -2.35 -15.64 -5.70
N GLN A 415 -1.89 -16.85 -5.42
CA GLN A 415 -2.07 -17.46 -4.12
C GLN A 415 -1.50 -16.47 -3.08
N ILE A 416 -2.34 -15.98 -2.16
CA ILE A 416 -1.82 -15.26 -1.01
C ILE A 416 -1.21 -16.32 -0.10
N LEU A 417 0.11 -16.42 -0.12
CA LEU A 417 0.83 -17.49 0.58
C LEU A 417 0.92 -17.22 2.09
N ALA A 418 1.01 -15.94 2.48
CA ALA A 418 1.02 -15.45 3.86
C ALA A 418 0.94 -13.90 3.90
N ASN A 419 0.69 -13.33 5.08
CA ASN A 419 1.15 -11.98 5.41
C ASN A 419 2.60 -12.10 5.89
N VAL A 420 3.58 -11.48 5.23
CA VAL A 420 5.00 -11.74 5.52
C VAL A 420 5.46 -11.00 6.78
N VAL A 421 6.16 -11.74 7.65
CA VAL A 421 7.00 -11.24 8.75
C VAL A 421 8.45 -11.54 8.37
N PHE A 422 9.30 -10.51 8.22
CA PHE A 422 10.75 -10.68 8.29
C PHE A 422 11.27 -9.83 9.46
N SER A 423 11.65 -10.50 10.54
CA SER A 423 12.54 -9.93 11.54
C SER A 423 13.96 -10.11 11.02
N LEU A 424 14.62 -9.03 10.58
CA LEU A 424 16.06 -9.05 10.37
C LEU A 424 16.70 -9.03 11.77
N SER A 425 17.14 -10.20 12.23
CA SER A 425 18.08 -10.35 13.36
C SER A 425 19.46 -9.86 12.97
#